data_AF-A0A495ETN1-F1
#
_entry.id   AF-A0A495ETN1-F1
#
_cell.length_a   1.000
_cell.length_b   1.000
_cell.length_c   1.000
_cell.angle_alpha   90.00
_cell.angle_beta   90.00
_cell.angle_gamma   90.00
#
_symmetry.space_group_name_H-M   'P 1'
#
loop_
_entity.id
_entity.type
_entity.pdbx_description
1 polymer ?
#
loop_
_entity_poly.entity_id
_entity_poly.type
_entity_poly.pdbx_seq_one_letter_code
_entity_poly.pdbx_strand_id
1 'polypeptide(L)'
;MTLRRSLAWLTVLLPALAPVSGCARVCPAIAWTHFVTVVLDGDPRNVSWVQLCTPAACSRPGESPVPQTVLPSAAPSGANGLGFPPGGGPTVRRITVEKMGPERWRFGFDVDAPGSVTLRALDARGKTLTEQKMSLVWQRTGGTDECGGPETASPVTLTVKAQR
;
A
#
# COMPACT_ATOMS: atom_id res chain seq x y z
N MET A 1 62.98 -62.90 -3.10
CA MET A 1 62.10 -62.47 -2.00
C MET A 1 62.08 -60.94 -1.96
N THR A 2 61.19 -60.32 -2.74
CA THR A 2 61.04 -58.86 -2.86
C THR A 2 59.81 -58.44 -2.07
N LEU A 3 60.06 -57.70 -0.98
CA LEU A 3 59.08 -57.31 0.03
C LEU A 3 58.16 -56.20 -0.52
N ARG A 4 56.91 -56.57 -0.82
CA ARG A 4 55.80 -55.64 -1.13
C ARG A 4 55.57 -54.72 0.08
N ARG A 5 56.01 -53.46 0.00
CA ARG A 5 55.59 -52.41 0.93
C ARG A 5 54.37 -51.70 0.35
N SER A 6 53.20 -52.17 0.78
CA SER A 6 51.91 -51.55 0.55
C SER A 6 51.90 -50.14 1.15
N LEU A 7 51.97 -49.10 0.31
CA LEU A 7 51.65 -47.74 0.77
C LEU A 7 50.14 -47.62 0.90
N ALA A 8 49.70 -47.52 2.15
CA ALA A 8 48.33 -47.27 2.55
C ALA A 8 47.83 -45.95 1.96
N TRP A 9 46.75 -46.04 1.17
CA TRP A 9 45.97 -44.90 0.76
C TRP A 9 45.13 -44.46 1.97
N LEU A 10 45.52 -43.35 2.60
CA LEU A 10 44.68 -42.65 3.56
C LEU A 10 44.30 -41.29 2.96
N THR A 11 43.41 -41.32 1.97
CA THR A 11 42.68 -40.12 1.55
C THR A 11 41.71 -39.76 2.67
N VAL A 12 42.12 -38.81 3.50
CA VAL A 12 41.26 -38.18 4.51
C VAL A 12 40.15 -37.43 3.76
N LEU A 13 38.95 -38.00 3.73
CA LEU A 13 37.74 -37.28 3.31
C LEU A 13 37.44 -36.23 4.39
N LEU A 14 37.84 -34.97 4.18
CA LEU A 14 37.26 -33.85 4.90
C LEU A 14 35.86 -33.61 4.31
N PRO A 15 34.76 -33.76 5.07
CA PRO A 15 33.49 -33.22 4.65
C PRO A 15 33.61 -31.70 4.69
N ALA A 16 33.65 -31.06 3.52
CA ALA A 16 33.49 -29.62 3.41
C ALA A 16 32.06 -29.28 3.88
N LEU A 17 31.91 -28.89 5.15
CA LEU A 17 30.70 -28.24 5.64
C LEU A 17 30.58 -26.89 4.94
N ALA A 18 29.85 -26.85 3.82
CA ALA A 18 29.38 -25.60 3.26
C ALA A 18 28.34 -24.99 4.22
N PRO A 19 28.55 -23.78 4.77
CA PRO A 19 27.51 -23.11 5.53
C PRO A 19 26.43 -22.69 4.54
N VAL A 20 25.36 -23.47 4.43
CA VAL A 20 24.14 -23.08 3.70
C VAL A 20 23.33 -22.14 4.60
N SER A 21 23.91 -21.01 4.99
CA SER A 21 23.15 -19.92 5.63
C SER A 21 22.42 -19.15 4.54
N GLY A 22 21.40 -19.77 3.97
CA GLY A 22 20.38 -19.07 3.20
C GLY A 22 19.51 -18.29 4.17
N CYS A 23 19.87 -17.03 4.46
CA CYS A 23 18.91 -16.10 5.04
C CYS A 23 17.78 -15.94 4.02
N ALA A 24 16.69 -16.69 4.19
CA ALA A 24 15.47 -16.43 3.46
C ALA A 24 15.07 -14.98 3.74
N ARG A 25 15.07 -14.14 2.71
CA ARG A 25 14.61 -12.76 2.82
C ARG A 25 13.10 -12.80 2.98
N VAL A 26 12.64 -12.82 4.23
CA VAL A 26 11.22 -12.72 4.57
C VAL A 26 10.82 -11.25 4.56
N CYS A 27 9.81 -10.92 3.76
CA CYS A 27 9.23 -9.58 3.76
C CYS A 27 8.34 -9.44 5.01
N PRO A 28 8.62 -8.49 5.91
CA PRO A 28 7.72 -8.23 7.02
C PRO A 28 6.35 -7.81 6.46
N ALA A 29 5.27 -8.26 7.09
CA ALA A 29 3.91 -7.86 6.73
C ALA A 29 3.67 -6.41 7.16
N ILE A 30 4.15 -5.46 6.34
CA ILE A 30 3.91 -4.03 6.48
C ILE A 30 2.75 -3.69 5.56
N ALA A 31 1.70 -3.06 6.11
CA ALA A 31 0.63 -2.51 5.30
C ALA A 31 1.13 -1.22 4.63
N TRP A 32 1.14 -1.22 3.30
CA TRP A 32 1.45 -0.01 2.52
C TRP A 32 0.16 0.75 2.21
N THR A 33 0.26 2.08 2.18
CA THR A 33 -0.81 2.95 1.69
C THR A 33 -0.40 3.53 0.34
N HIS A 34 -1.29 3.41 -0.63
CA HIS A 34 -1.14 3.94 -1.97
C HIS A 34 -1.84 5.30 -2.08
N PHE A 35 -1.26 6.24 -2.82
CA PHE A 35 -1.81 7.60 -2.92
C PHE A 35 -2.13 8.04 -4.34
N VAL A 36 -3.26 8.72 -4.53
CA VAL A 36 -3.56 9.50 -5.74
C VAL A 36 -3.88 10.94 -5.35
N THR A 37 -3.42 11.88 -6.16
CA THR A 37 -3.80 13.29 -6.04
C THR A 37 -4.84 13.64 -7.11
N VAL A 38 -5.93 14.25 -6.68
CA VAL A 38 -6.96 14.83 -7.55
C VAL A 38 -6.81 16.34 -7.55
N VAL A 39 -6.75 16.91 -8.74
CA VAL A 39 -6.72 18.36 -8.97
C VAL A 39 -8.03 18.78 -9.61
N LEU A 40 -8.68 19.81 -9.08
CA LEU A 40 -9.85 20.40 -9.67
C LEU A 40 -9.43 21.36 -10.78
N ASP A 41 -10.09 21.27 -11.93
CA ASP A 41 -9.93 22.20 -13.04
C ASP A 41 -11.26 22.94 -13.27
N GLY A 42 -11.25 24.27 -13.24
CA GLY A 42 -12.46 25.11 -13.29
C GLY A 42 -12.69 25.92 -12.01
N ASP A 43 -13.94 26.28 -11.72
CA ASP A 43 -14.30 27.08 -10.53
C ASP A 43 -14.62 26.18 -9.32
N PRO A 44 -13.75 26.12 -8.28
CA PRO A 44 -13.97 25.26 -7.12
C PRO A 44 -14.91 25.88 -6.08
N ARG A 45 -15.40 27.12 -6.24
CA ARG A 45 -16.14 27.85 -5.19
C ARG A 45 -17.37 27.10 -4.67
N ASN A 46 -18.04 26.36 -5.55
CA ASN A 46 -19.22 25.58 -5.20
C ASN A 46 -18.89 24.14 -4.76
N VAL A 47 -17.63 23.72 -4.88
CA VAL A 47 -17.18 22.38 -4.48
C VAL A 47 -16.88 22.36 -2.99
N SER A 48 -17.73 21.67 -2.23
CA SER A 48 -17.54 21.47 -0.80
C SER A 48 -16.78 20.18 -0.49
N TRP A 49 -16.96 19.15 -1.31
CA TRP A 49 -16.34 17.84 -1.13
C TRP A 49 -15.96 17.19 -2.46
N VAL A 50 -14.84 16.46 -2.50
CA VAL A 50 -14.50 15.57 -3.61
C VAL A 50 -14.63 14.13 -3.13
N GLN A 51 -15.53 13.38 -3.75
CA GLN A 51 -15.73 11.97 -3.46
C GLN A 51 -15.02 11.11 -4.52
N LEU A 52 -14.31 10.09 -4.06
CA LEU A 52 -13.71 9.08 -4.90
C LEU A 52 -14.40 7.74 -4.62
N CYS A 53 -14.88 7.10 -5.69
CA CYS A 53 -15.51 5.80 -5.65
C CYS A 53 -14.70 4.77 -6.43
N THR A 54 -14.55 3.60 -5.82
CA THR A 54 -14.16 2.35 -6.47
C THR A 54 -15.42 1.50 -6.67
N PRO A 55 -15.35 0.37 -7.42
CA PRO A 55 -16.47 -0.57 -7.49
C PRO A 55 -16.91 -1.13 -6.12
N ALA A 56 -16.02 -1.11 -5.11
CA ALA A 56 -16.28 -1.68 -3.79
C ALA A 56 -16.77 -0.65 -2.76
N ALA A 57 -16.32 0.60 -2.85
CA ALA A 57 -16.59 1.61 -1.83
C ALA A 57 -16.37 3.04 -2.35
N CYS A 58 -17.00 4.01 -1.68
CA CYS A 58 -16.76 5.44 -1.89
C CYS A 58 -16.17 6.09 -0.63
N SER A 59 -15.31 7.08 -0.81
CA SER A 59 -14.81 7.91 0.27
C SER A 59 -15.93 8.68 0.96
N ARG A 60 -15.77 8.90 2.27
CA ARG A 60 -16.72 9.62 3.11
C ARG A 60 -16.06 10.83 3.77
N PRO A 61 -16.83 11.92 4.00
CA PRO A 61 -16.35 13.03 4.82
C PRO A 61 -15.94 12.56 6.21
N GLY A 62 -14.81 13.04 6.73
CA GLY A 62 -14.32 12.70 8.07
C GLY A 62 -13.47 11.42 8.13
N GLU A 63 -13.29 10.71 7.01
CA GLU A 63 -12.32 9.61 6.88
C GLU A 63 -10.92 10.19 6.65
N SER A 64 -10.45 10.94 7.64
CA SER A 64 -9.10 11.49 7.71
C SER A 64 -8.16 10.43 8.29
N PRO A 65 -6.87 10.35 7.88
CA PRO A 65 -5.95 9.46 8.55
C PRO A 65 -5.82 9.95 10.00
N VAL A 66 -6.37 9.20 10.95
CA VAL A 66 -6.09 9.43 12.37
C VAL A 66 -4.57 9.30 12.50
N PRO A 67 -3.85 10.31 13.03
CA PRO A 67 -2.44 10.15 13.32
C PRO A 67 -2.32 8.91 14.20
N GLN A 68 -1.69 7.87 13.67
CA GLN A 68 -1.38 6.70 14.46
C GLN A 68 -0.45 7.21 15.55
N THR A 69 -0.95 7.39 16.78
CA THR A 69 -0.08 7.51 17.94
C THR A 69 0.84 6.31 17.84
N VAL A 70 2.12 6.56 17.57
CA VAL A 70 3.13 5.54 17.37
C VAL A 70 3.30 4.83 18.72
N LEU A 71 2.39 3.89 19.01
CA LEU A 71 2.62 2.87 19.98
C LEU A 71 3.83 2.10 19.43
N PRO A 72 4.92 1.94 20.22
CA PRO A 72 6.02 1.11 19.78
C PRO A 72 5.43 -0.23 19.36
N SER A 73 5.73 -0.66 18.12
CA SER A 73 5.30 -1.95 17.60
C SER A 73 5.64 -3.00 18.64
N ALA A 74 4.63 -3.47 19.36
CA ALA A 74 4.77 -4.64 20.19
C ALA A 74 5.11 -5.75 19.20
N ALA A 75 6.34 -6.25 19.24
CA ALA A 75 6.67 -7.52 18.65
C ALA A 75 5.54 -8.51 19.04
N PRO A 76 5.07 -9.38 18.13
CA PRO A 76 4.08 -10.36 18.52
C PRO A 76 4.72 -11.25 19.59
N SER A 77 4.39 -10.99 20.85
CA SER A 77 4.65 -11.89 21.96
C SER A 77 3.71 -13.08 21.82
N GLY A 78 3.98 -13.91 20.81
CA GLY A 78 3.41 -15.23 20.68
C GLY A 78 4.06 -16.16 21.69
N ALA A 79 3.70 -16.01 22.97
CA ALA A 79 4.09 -16.96 24.03
C ALA A 79 2.89 -17.43 24.87
N ASN A 80 1.72 -16.79 24.75
CA ASN A 80 0.59 -17.06 25.65
C ASN A 80 -0.62 -17.71 24.97
N GLY A 81 -0.42 -18.60 23.98
CA GLY A 81 -1.43 -19.58 23.53
C GLY A 81 -2.77 -19.08 22.97
N LEU A 82 -3.07 -17.78 23.05
CA LEU A 82 -4.26 -17.12 22.53
C LEU A 82 -3.86 -16.34 21.27
N GLY A 83 -3.38 -17.08 20.26
CA GLY A 83 -2.96 -16.49 19.01
C GLY A 83 -4.13 -15.80 18.33
N PHE A 84 -4.07 -14.47 18.19
CA PHE A 84 -4.73 -13.85 17.05
C PHE A 84 -4.03 -14.42 15.79
N PRO A 85 -4.76 -15.03 14.84
CA PRO A 85 -4.13 -15.44 13.60
C PRO A 85 -3.46 -14.21 12.96
N PRO A 86 -2.20 -14.32 12.48
CA PRO A 86 -1.60 -13.23 11.72
C PRO A 86 -2.48 -12.98 10.49
N GLY A 87 -3.21 -11.85 10.48
CA GLY A 87 -4.03 -11.41 9.35
C GLY A 87 -5.56 -11.53 9.50
N GLY A 88 -6.14 -11.21 10.66
CA GLY A 88 -7.57 -11.44 10.92
C GLY A 88 -8.40 -10.25 11.42
N GLY A 89 -7.98 -9.00 11.22
CA GLY A 89 -8.90 -7.87 11.39
C GLY A 89 -9.80 -7.74 10.14
N PRO A 90 -11.07 -7.30 10.24
CA PRO A 90 -11.85 -7.00 9.05
C PRO A 90 -11.10 -5.94 8.23
N THR A 91 -10.61 -6.33 7.05
CA THR A 91 -10.00 -5.43 6.07
C THR A 91 -11.11 -4.56 5.49
N VAL A 92 -11.53 -3.56 6.25
CA VAL A 92 -12.36 -2.49 5.72
C VAL A 92 -11.46 -1.75 4.73
N ARG A 93 -11.73 -1.92 3.43
CA ARG A 93 -11.12 -1.12 2.36
C ARG A 93 -11.49 0.35 2.59
N ARG A 94 -10.68 1.04 3.37
CA ARG A 94 -10.87 2.47 3.63
C ARG A 94 -10.24 3.27 2.51
N ILE A 95 -10.98 4.29 2.08
CA ILE A 95 -10.47 5.31 1.19
C ILE A 95 -10.28 6.55 2.06
N THR A 96 -9.05 6.80 2.45
CA THR A 96 -8.69 7.95 3.27
C THR A 96 -8.70 9.21 2.41
N VAL A 97 -9.17 10.34 2.95
CA VAL A 97 -9.21 11.61 2.23
C VAL A 97 -8.54 12.73 3.01
N GLU A 98 -7.72 13.50 2.30
CA GLU A 98 -7.08 14.69 2.81
C GLU A 98 -7.26 15.85 1.83
N LYS A 99 -7.81 16.97 2.33
CA LYS A 99 -7.88 18.20 1.54
C LYS A 99 -6.55 18.95 1.67
N MET A 100 -5.75 18.92 0.61
CA MET A 100 -4.42 19.55 0.55
C MET A 100 -4.49 21.06 0.22
N GLY A 101 -5.63 21.52 -0.31
CA GLY A 101 -5.85 22.92 -0.71
C GLY A 101 -7.25 23.14 -1.29
N PRO A 102 -7.55 24.33 -1.85
CA PRO A 102 -8.86 24.64 -2.42
C PRO A 102 -9.21 23.72 -3.60
N GLU A 103 -8.22 23.38 -4.42
CA GLU A 103 -8.37 22.59 -5.65
C GLU A 103 -7.69 21.23 -5.58
N ARG A 104 -7.03 20.89 -4.46
CA ARG A 104 -6.20 19.68 -4.36
C ARG A 104 -6.66 18.78 -3.23
N TRP A 105 -6.91 17.52 -3.57
CA TRP A 105 -7.33 16.47 -2.66
C TRP A 105 -6.42 15.25 -2.85
N ARG A 106 -6.01 14.64 -1.74
CA ARG A 106 -5.23 13.40 -1.74
C ARG A 106 -6.08 12.27 -1.20
N PHE A 107 -6.07 11.15 -1.90
CA PHE A 107 -6.78 9.93 -1.52
C PHE A 107 -5.78 8.82 -1.24
N GLY A 108 -5.97 8.13 -0.12
CA GLY A 108 -5.16 6.99 0.31
C GLY A 108 -5.96 5.70 0.21
N PHE A 109 -5.33 4.64 -0.29
CA PHE A 109 -5.88 3.28 -0.33
C PHE A 109 -4.96 2.35 0.46
N ASP A 110 -5.54 1.64 1.43
CA ASP A 110 -4.80 0.63 2.17
C ASP A 110 -4.72 -0.65 1.34
N VAL A 111 -3.50 -1.17 1.13
CA VAL A 111 -3.19 -2.46 0.48
C VAL A 111 -3.51 -2.56 -1.02
N ASP A 112 -4.56 -1.89 -1.51
CA ASP A 112 -5.03 -1.98 -2.89
C ASP A 112 -4.68 -0.75 -3.74
N ALA A 113 -4.32 -0.98 -4.99
CA ALA A 113 -4.07 0.05 -6.00
C ALA A 113 -5.10 -0.08 -7.15
N PRO A 114 -6.29 0.56 -7.07
CA PRO A 114 -7.32 0.38 -8.09
C PRO A 114 -6.89 0.95 -9.45
N GLY A 115 -7.15 0.23 -10.54
CA GLY A 115 -6.84 0.68 -11.90
C GLY A 115 -7.78 1.78 -12.44
N SER A 116 -8.97 1.92 -11.86
CA SER A 116 -9.90 3.01 -12.21
C SER A 116 -10.79 3.40 -11.04
N VAL A 117 -11.22 4.66 -11.05
CA VAL A 117 -12.05 5.28 -10.02
C VAL A 117 -13.10 6.19 -10.66
N THR A 118 -14.19 6.45 -9.96
CA THR A 118 -15.15 7.49 -10.30
C THR A 118 -15.00 8.65 -9.33
N LEU A 119 -14.72 9.83 -9.85
CA LEU A 119 -14.58 11.07 -9.08
C LEU A 119 -15.86 11.89 -9.20
N ARG A 120 -16.29 12.47 -8.09
CA ARG A 120 -17.44 13.38 -8.00
C ARG A 120 -17.06 14.63 -7.24
N ALA A 121 -17.37 15.80 -7.79
CA ALA A 121 -17.36 17.04 -7.02
C ALA A 121 -18.77 17.27 -6.48
N LEU A 122 -18.89 17.45 -5.17
CA LEU A 122 -20.16 17.64 -4.48
C LEU A 122 -20.25 19.05 -3.89
N ASP A 123 -21.45 19.63 -3.90
CA ASP A 123 -21.74 20.86 -3.17
C ASP A 123 -21.95 20.63 -1.66
N ALA A 124 -22.22 21.69 -0.91
CA ALA A 124 -22.42 21.64 0.55
C ALA A 124 -23.62 20.80 0.98
N ARG A 125 -24.54 20.51 0.05
CA ARG A 125 -25.74 19.69 0.27
C ARG A 125 -25.53 18.24 -0.20
N GLY A 126 -24.34 17.91 -0.72
CA GLY A 126 -24.01 16.60 -1.28
C GLY A 126 -24.48 16.40 -2.72
N LYS A 127 -25.00 17.43 -3.42
CA LYS A 127 -25.40 17.33 -4.82
C LYS A 127 -24.15 17.19 -5.69
N THR A 128 -24.18 16.25 -6.63
CA THR A 128 -23.10 16.09 -7.61
C THR A 128 -23.12 17.23 -8.62
N LEU A 129 -22.03 18.00 -8.66
CA LEU A 129 -21.78 19.07 -9.63
C LEU A 129 -21.19 18.53 -10.93
N THR A 130 -20.32 17.53 -10.81
CA THR A 130 -19.66 16.85 -11.92
C THR A 130 -19.27 15.43 -11.48
N GLU A 131 -19.24 14.50 -12.43
CA GLU A 131 -18.80 13.12 -12.24
C GLU A 131 -17.92 12.71 -13.43
N GLN A 132 -16.79 12.08 -13.16
CA GLN A 132 -15.88 11.57 -14.19
C GLN A 132 -15.25 10.25 -13.76
N LYS A 133 -15.19 9.28 -14.68
CA LYS A 133 -14.43 8.05 -14.50
C LYS A 133 -13.01 8.27 -14.97
N MET A 134 -12.03 7.89 -14.15
CA MET A 134 -10.61 8.08 -14.42
C MET A 134 -9.85 6.77 -14.27
N SER A 135 -8.86 6.57 -15.13
CA SER A 135 -7.89 5.48 -14.98
C SER A 135 -6.72 5.97 -14.13
N LEU A 136 -6.20 5.09 -13.26
CA LEU A 136 -5.06 5.39 -12.41
C LEU A 136 -3.83 4.64 -12.92
N VAL A 137 -2.73 5.36 -13.07
CA VAL A 137 -1.43 4.79 -13.45
C VAL A 137 -0.50 4.91 -12.26
N TRP A 138 -0.18 3.77 -11.66
CA TRP A 138 0.60 3.66 -10.43
C TRP A 138 2.08 3.53 -10.71
N GLN A 139 2.89 4.25 -9.92
CA GLN A 139 4.33 4.13 -9.91
C GLN A 139 4.78 3.79 -8.49
N ARG A 140 5.64 2.77 -8.35
CA ARG A 140 6.25 2.41 -7.08
C ARG A 140 7.17 3.53 -6.60
N THR A 141 7.01 3.92 -5.33
CA THR A 141 7.76 5.02 -4.71
C THR A 141 8.61 4.59 -3.53
N GLY A 142 8.51 3.33 -3.11
CA GLY A 142 9.37 2.74 -2.08
C GLY A 142 9.31 1.21 -2.09
N GLY A 143 10.00 0.59 -1.14
CA GLY A 143 10.09 -0.86 -1.02
C GLY A 143 11.08 -1.49 -2.01
N THR A 144 10.95 -2.80 -2.23
CA THR A 144 11.80 -3.55 -3.17
C THR A 144 10.95 -4.35 -4.14
N ASP A 145 11.56 -4.88 -5.21
CA ASP A 145 10.83 -5.74 -6.15
C ASP A 145 10.36 -7.04 -5.50
N GLU A 146 11.14 -7.56 -4.55
CA GLU A 146 10.81 -8.80 -3.85
C GLU A 146 9.71 -8.62 -2.80
N CYS A 147 9.65 -7.45 -2.14
CA CYS A 147 8.73 -7.21 -1.02
C CYS A 147 7.56 -6.26 -1.35
N GLY A 148 7.51 -5.77 -2.59
CA GLY A 148 6.59 -4.71 -2.97
C GLY A 148 6.87 -3.42 -2.20
N GLY A 149 5.91 -2.51 -2.23
CA GLY A 149 6.02 -1.22 -1.56
C GLY A 149 4.87 -0.28 -1.89
N PRO A 150 4.89 0.93 -1.31
CA PRO A 150 3.90 1.93 -1.61
C PRO A 150 3.99 2.37 -3.07
N GLU A 151 2.84 2.72 -3.62
CA GLU A 151 2.74 3.26 -4.98
C GLU A 151 1.99 4.58 -4.95
N THR A 152 2.37 5.45 -5.87
CA THR A 152 1.72 6.75 -6.08
C THR A 152 1.21 6.78 -7.51
N ALA A 153 -0.09 7.07 -7.68
CA ALA A 153 -0.66 7.29 -8.98
C ALA A 153 -0.29 8.68 -9.50
N SER A 154 -0.14 8.80 -10.82
CA SER A 154 -0.06 10.12 -11.46
C SER A 154 -1.28 10.97 -11.07
N PRO A 155 -1.10 12.30 -10.84
CA PRO A 155 -2.22 13.18 -10.54
C PRO A 155 -3.29 13.13 -11.63
N VAL A 156 -4.55 13.18 -11.23
CA VAL A 156 -5.70 13.18 -12.14
C VAL A 156 -6.50 14.47 -11.99
N THR A 157 -7.11 14.91 -13.09
CA THR A 157 -7.82 16.19 -13.15
C THR A 157 -9.33 15.97 -13.21
N LEU A 158 -10.07 16.57 -12.27
CA LEU A 158 -11.53 16.59 -12.27
C LEU A 158 -12.03 17.95 -12.73
N THR A 159 -12.60 18.01 -13.95
CA THR A 159 -13.19 19.23 -14.49
C THR A 159 -14.52 19.56 -13.82
N VAL A 160 -14.57 20.74 -13.20
CA VAL A 160 -15.74 21.32 -12.54
C VAL A 160 -16.35 22.37 -13.47
N LYS A 161 -17.59 22.13 -13.90
CA LYS A 161 -18.31 23.10 -14.74
C LYS A 161 -18.73 24.30 -13.90
N ALA A 162 -18.46 25.51 -14.40
CA ALA A 162 -19.04 26.72 -13.86
C ALA A 162 -20.58 26.63 -13.96
N GLN A 163 -21.26 26.80 -12.83
CA GLN A 163 -22.73 26.92 -12.81
C GLN A 163 -23.03 28.38 -13.16
N ARG A 164 -23.60 28.63 -14.35
CA ARG A 164 -24.17 29.94 -14.71
C ARG A 164 -25.47 30.16 -13.97
#